data_AF-A0A958E5Z0-F1
#
_entry.id   AF-A0A958E5Z0-F1
#
_cell.length_a   1.000
_cell.length_b   1.000
_cell.length_c   1.000
_cell.angle_alpha   90.00
_cell.angle_beta   90.00
_cell.angle_gamma   90.00
#
_symmetry.space_group_name_H-M   'P 1'
#
loop_
_entity.id
_entity.type
_entity.pdbx_description
1 polymer ?
#
loop_
_entity_poly.entity_id
_entity_poly.type
_entity_poly.pdbx_seq_one_letter_code
_entity_poly.pdbx_strand_id
1 'polypeptide(L)' 'MTDMMSRPVMRYVDAFPYEEGGDSLFYIRDPQEIATSPLVVSPAELFILSMFDGQHSPRD' A
#
# COMPACT_ATOMS: atom_id res chain seq x y z
N MET A 1 23.88 -8.17 7.88
CA MET A 1 22.50 -7.89 8.31
C MET A 1 21.89 -7.01 7.26
N THR A 2 20.97 -7.54 6.46
CA THR A 2 20.16 -6.72 5.54
C THR A 2 19.27 -5.85 6.41
N ASP A 3 19.36 -4.54 6.28
CA ASP A 3 18.47 -3.62 6.98
C ASP A 3 17.04 -3.88 6.49
N MET A 4 16.17 -4.38 7.37
CA MET A 4 14.79 -4.68 7.03
C MET A 4 14.03 -3.45 6.52
N MET A 5 14.49 -2.24 6.88
CA MET A 5 13.92 -0.99 6.39
C MET A 5 14.41 -0.60 4.99
N SER A 6 15.48 -1.23 4.49
CA SER A 6 16.02 -0.91 3.17
C SER A 6 15.20 -1.52 2.03
N ARG A 7 14.40 -2.57 2.30
CA ARG A 7 13.56 -3.24 1.31
C ARG A 7 12.25 -3.72 1.96
N PRO A 8 11.26 -2.84 2.11
CA PRO A 8 10.02 -3.16 2.81
C PRO A 8 9.24 -4.24 2.05
N VAL A 9 8.52 -5.07 2.81
CA VAL A 9 7.60 -6.07 2.28
C VAL A 9 6.20 -5.78 2.81
N MET A 10 5.25 -5.56 1.92
CA MET A 10 3.85 -5.49 2.25
C MET A 10 3.24 -6.89 2.23
N ARG A 11 2.48 -7.21 3.28
CA ARG A 11 1.63 -8.42 3.29
C ARG A 11 0.44 -8.24 2.35
N TYR A 12 -0.23 -9.35 2.02
CA TYR A 12 -1.42 -9.29 1.17
C TYR A 12 -2.50 -8.37 1.77
N VAL A 13 -3.02 -7.47 0.93
CA VAL A 13 -4.11 -6.54 1.23
C VAL A 13 -5.09 -6.55 0.06
N ASP A 14 -6.36 -6.26 0.34
CA ASP A 14 -7.35 -6.05 -0.71
C ASP A 14 -7.40 -4.56 -1.08
N ALA A 15 -7.37 -4.23 -2.37
CA ALA A 15 -7.47 -2.87 -2.87
C ALA A 15 -8.73 -2.72 -3.74
N PHE A 16 -9.57 -1.74 -3.41
CA PHE A 16 -10.82 -1.48 -4.13
C PHE A 16 -10.83 -0.05 -4.67
N PRO A 17 -11.21 0.15 -5.94
CA PRO A 17 -11.35 1.51 -6.48
C PRO A 17 -12.51 2.24 -5.79
N TYR A 18 -12.32 3.54 -5.61
CA TYR A 18 -13.27 4.44 -4.96
C TYR A 18 -13.24 5.80 -5.65
N GLU A 19 -14.40 6.45 -5.79
CA GLU A 19 -14.49 7.80 -6.32
C GLU A 19 -15.12 8.73 -5.27
N GLU A 20 -14.46 9.85 -5.00
CA GLU A 20 -14.97 10.89 -4.09
C GLU A 20 -14.66 12.26 -4.64
N GLY A 21 -15.69 13.13 -4.77
CA GLY A 21 -15.49 14.50 -5.24
C GLY A 21 -14.96 14.62 -6.67
N GLY A 22 -14.97 13.54 -7.46
CA GLY A 22 -14.36 13.49 -8.80
C GLY A 22 -12.92 12.98 -8.82
N ASP A 23 -12.34 12.71 -7.64
CA ASP A 23 -11.03 12.10 -7.51
C ASP A 23 -11.13 10.58 -7.52
N SER A 24 -10.22 9.93 -8.25
CA SER A 24 -10.06 8.48 -8.26
C SER A 24 -9.10 8.06 -7.15
N LEU A 25 -9.60 7.29 -6.19
CA LEU A 25 -8.91 6.83 -4.99
C LEU A 25 -9.03 5.31 -4.85
N PHE A 26 -8.36 4.76 -3.85
CA PHE A 26 -8.43 3.33 -3.50
C PHE A 26 -8.61 3.15 -2.00
N TYR A 27 -9.50 2.23 -1.62
CA TYR A 27 -9.53 1.67 -0.27
C TYR A 27 -8.60 0.47 -0.18
N ILE A 28 -7.66 0.50 0.77
CA ILE A 28 -6.85 -0.65 1.15
C ILE A 28 -7.42 -1.24 2.44
N ARG A 29 -7.86 -2.50 2.38
CA ARG A 29 -8.30 -3.28 3.53
C ARG A 29 -7.27 -4.35 3.86
N ASP A 30 -6.97 -4.44 5.15
CA ASP A 30 -6.28 -5.60 5.70
C ASP A 30 -7.27 -6.76 5.93
N PRO A 31 -7.16 -7.88 5.20
CA PRO A 31 -8.06 -9.02 5.39
C PRO A 31 -7.86 -9.75 6.73
N GLN A 32 -6.75 -9.50 7.44
CA GLN A 32 -6.52 -10.03 8.78
C GLN A 32 -7.02 -9.10 9.90
N GLU A 33 -7.55 -7.93 9.55
CA GLU A 33 -8.14 -6.96 10.49
C GLU A 33 -7.21 -6.52 11.64
N ILE A 34 -5.89 -6.59 11.42
CA ILE A 34 -4.89 -5.98 12.31
C ILE A 34 -5.00 -4.47 12.23
N ALA A 35 -5.20 -3.93 11.03
CA ALA A 35 -5.59 -2.53 10.85
C ALA A 35 -7.08 -2.38 11.15
N THR A 36 -7.42 -1.55 12.13
CA THR A 36 -8.81 -1.34 12.59
C THR A 36 -9.64 -0.46 11.66
N SER A 37 -9.01 0.25 10.72
CA SER A 37 -9.68 1.04 9.69
C SER A 37 -8.98 0.88 8.34
N PRO A 38 -9.72 0.93 7.22
CA PRO A 38 -9.13 0.94 5.90
C PRO A 38 -8.32 2.22 5.68
N LEU A 39 -7.31 2.14 4.80
CA LEU A 39 -6.57 3.29 4.31
C LEU A 39 -7.21 3.79 3.00
N VAL A 40 -7.31 5.10 2.84
CA VAL A 40 -7.65 5.73 1.56
C VAL A 40 -6.38 6.27 0.95
N VAL A 41 -6.08 5.86 -0.27
CA VAL A 41 -4.87 6.27 -0.98
C VAL A 41 -5.19 6.71 -2.39
N SER A 42 -4.41 7.65 -2.90
CA SER A 42 -4.38 8.04 -4.30
C SER A 42 -3.73 6.95 -5.17
N PRO A 43 -3.86 7.01 -6.51
CA PRO A 43 -3.21 6.08 -7.42
C PRO A 43 -1.68 6.11 -7.31
N ALA A 44 -1.09 7.29 -7.06
CA ALA A 44 0.35 7.45 -6.89
C ALA A 44 0.85 6.78 -5.61
N GLU A 45 0.11 6.93 -4.51
CA GLU A 45 0.42 6.25 -3.25
C GLU A 45 0.26 4.74 -3.38
N LEU A 46 -0.79 4.25 -4.04
CA LEU A 46 -0.97 2.82 -4.32
C LEU A 46 0.20 2.25 -5.15
N PHE A 47 0.67 2.99 -6.16
CA PHE A 47 1.84 2.61 -6.93
C PHE A 47 3.08 2.46 -6.05
N ILE A 48 3.39 3.45 -5.20
CA ILE A 48 4.54 3.38 -4.27
C ILE A 48 4.40 2.18 -3.33
N LEU A 49 3.21 1.96 -2.77
CA LEU A 49 2.94 0.83 -1.89
C LEU A 49 3.12 -0.53 -2.61
N SER A 50 2.81 -0.61 -3.90
CA SER A 50 3.01 -1.82 -4.70
C SER A 50 4.49 -2.19 -4.90
N MET A 51 5.41 -1.24 -4.70
CA MET A 51 6.85 -1.46 -4.75
C MET A 51 7.40 -2.10 -3.47
N PHE A 52 6.59 -2.22 -2.41
CA PHE A 52 7.03 -2.84 -1.16
C PHE A 52 6.99 -4.37 -1.28
N ASP A 53 7.84 -4.93 -2.12
CA ASP A 53 7.90 -6.35 -2.49
C ASP A 53 9.17 -7.05 -1.95
N GLY A 54 9.96 -6.35 -1.14
CA GLY A 54 11.26 -6.83 -0.65
C GLY A 54 12.39 -6.83 -1.69
N GLN A 55 12.11 -6.45 -2.93
CA GLN A 55 13.12 -6.29 -3.98
C GLN A 55 13.54 -4.83 -4.10
N HIS A 56 12.57 -3.91 -4.05
CA HIS A 56 12.83 -2.48 -4.17
C HIS A 56 13.18 -1.84 -2.82
N SER A 57 14.03 -0.83 -2.91
CA SER A 57 14.41 0.08 -1.85
C SER A 57 13.81 1.47 -2.06
N PRO A 58 13.83 2.35 -1.05
CA PRO A 58 13.36 3.73 -1.22
C PRO A 58 14.11 4.57 -2.27
N ARG A 59 15.19 4.05 -2.88
CA ARG A 59 16.00 4.74 -3.90
C ARG A 59 15.72 4.24 -5.32
N ASP A 60 14.98 3.14 -5.46
CA ASP A 60 14.56 2.59 -6.75
C ASP A 60 13.31 3.32 -7.26
#